data_AF-A0AAI9E0Q9-F1
#
_entry.id   AF-A0AAI9E0Q9-F1
#
_cell.length_a   1.000
_cell.length_b   1.000
_cell.length_c   1.000
_cell.angle_alpha   90.00
_cell.angle_beta   90.00
_cell.angle_gamma   90.00
#
_symmetry.space_group_name_H-M   'P 1'
#
loop_
_entity.id
_entity.type
_entity.pdbx_description
1 polymer ?
#
loop_
_entity_poly.entity_id
_entity_poly.type
_entity_poly.pdbx_seq_one_letter_code
_entity_poly.pdbx_strand_id
1 'polypeptide(L)'
;MAGDWIKMRADLHTHPKVVRMASALKADRLRIVGGLHSAWCLFDVHSVDGFLDGYSPETLDDLIGFPGFARAMMAVGWLEEDGESLVMPRFEAHNGQSAKRRAQDADRKRVKRNVVKMSASEADEMRTREEKRREDIKDIDPPNPPRDRKQVKQYPYPEQLNASAWDEWKRYRAEMRFKAYAPTERSEGAAITELINLSGGNHERQMQIVKQSMAKGWKGLFELKESLTRRDVNAISVPDTSIPQGFRG
;
A
#
# COMPACT_ATOMS: atom_id res chain seq x y z
N MET A 1 17.17 -20.09 -13.01
CA MET A 1 16.44 -18.91 -12.47
C MET A 1 15.09 -18.88 -13.18
N ALA A 2 13.97 -18.70 -12.47
CA ALA A 2 12.70 -18.41 -13.14
C ALA A 2 12.75 -16.94 -13.62
N GLY A 3 12.32 -16.68 -14.85
CA GLY A 3 12.19 -15.31 -15.36
C GLY A 3 11.05 -14.55 -14.67
N ASP A 4 11.01 -13.23 -14.89
CA ASP A 4 9.86 -12.44 -14.46
C ASP A 4 8.60 -12.88 -15.21
N TRP A 5 7.48 -12.91 -14.49
CA TRP A 5 6.18 -13.35 -14.97
C TRP A 5 5.20 -12.18 -14.97
N ILE A 6 4.24 -12.17 -15.90
CA ILE A 6 3.15 -11.20 -15.92
C ILE A 6 1.80 -11.91 -15.71
N LYS A 7 0.87 -11.25 -15.03
CA LYS A 7 -0.44 -11.84 -14.72
C LYS A 7 -1.41 -11.63 -15.88
N MET A 8 -1.87 -12.69 -16.51
CA MET A 8 -2.97 -12.65 -17.49
C MET A 8 -4.23 -13.32 -16.93
N ARG A 9 -5.40 -12.85 -17.34
CA ARG A 9 -6.68 -13.49 -16.98
C ARG A 9 -7.02 -14.60 -17.99
N ALA A 10 -7.54 -15.73 -17.51
CA ALA A 10 -7.90 -16.87 -18.37
C ALA A 10 -9.03 -16.53 -19.37
N ASP A 11 -9.96 -15.66 -18.97
CA ASP A 11 -11.08 -15.17 -19.78
C ASP A 11 -10.70 -14.01 -20.73
N LEU A 12 -9.43 -13.60 -20.78
CA LEU A 12 -9.02 -12.42 -21.56
C LEU A 12 -9.38 -12.56 -23.05
N HIS A 13 -9.23 -13.76 -23.61
CA HIS A 13 -9.52 -14.05 -25.01
C HIS A 13 -11.01 -13.90 -25.38
N THR A 14 -11.93 -13.97 -24.41
CA THR A 14 -13.37 -13.72 -24.59
C THR A 14 -13.81 -12.32 -24.14
N HIS A 15 -12.90 -11.52 -23.57
CA HIS A 15 -13.25 -10.23 -22.99
C HIS A 15 -13.81 -9.24 -24.04
N PRO A 16 -14.91 -8.51 -23.76
CA PRO A 16 -15.55 -7.64 -24.76
C PRO A 16 -14.62 -6.58 -25.39
N LYS A 17 -13.63 -6.06 -24.64
CA LYS A 17 -12.61 -5.15 -25.19
C LYS A 17 -11.69 -5.85 -26.21
N VAL A 18 -11.31 -7.11 -25.98
CA VAL A 18 -10.52 -7.91 -26.95
C VAL A 18 -11.34 -8.17 -28.21
N VAL A 19 -12.64 -8.46 -28.08
CA VAL A 19 -13.55 -8.63 -29.23
C VAL A 19 -13.66 -7.33 -30.04
N ARG A 20 -13.75 -6.17 -29.39
CA ARG A 20 -13.75 -4.86 -30.07
C ARG A 20 -12.43 -4.57 -30.80
N MET A 21 -11.29 -4.80 -30.16
CA MET A 21 -9.97 -4.64 -30.79
C MET A 21 -9.78 -5.59 -31.98
N ALA A 22 -10.17 -6.86 -31.84
CA ALA A 22 -10.15 -7.86 -32.92
C ALA A 22 -10.97 -7.40 -34.14
N SER A 23 -12.18 -6.87 -33.89
CA SER A 23 -13.04 -6.31 -34.93
C SER A 23 -12.46 -5.06 -35.60
N ALA A 24 -11.83 -4.16 -34.82
CA ALA A 24 -11.25 -2.92 -35.34
C ALA A 24 -10.01 -3.18 -36.21
N LEU A 25 -9.13 -4.09 -35.77
CA LEU A 25 -7.87 -4.42 -36.44
C LEU A 25 -8.00 -5.56 -37.46
N LYS A 26 -9.21 -6.12 -37.64
CA LYS A 26 -9.50 -7.27 -38.53
C LYS A 26 -8.58 -8.47 -38.27
N ALA A 27 -8.27 -8.73 -37.00
CA ALA A 27 -7.33 -9.76 -36.56
C ALA A 27 -8.00 -10.75 -35.60
N ASP A 28 -7.40 -11.93 -35.46
CA ASP A 28 -7.88 -12.94 -34.53
C ASP A 28 -7.59 -12.57 -33.06
N ARG A 29 -8.32 -13.22 -32.14
CA ARG A 29 -8.25 -12.93 -30.71
C ARG A 29 -6.89 -13.28 -30.08
N LEU A 30 -6.15 -14.26 -30.61
CA LEU A 30 -4.83 -14.63 -30.11
C LEU A 30 -3.78 -13.61 -30.53
N ARG A 31 -3.85 -13.05 -31.75
CA ARG A 31 -2.98 -11.93 -32.16
C ARG A 31 -3.22 -10.69 -31.28
N ILE A 32 -4.47 -10.38 -30.93
CA ILE A 32 -4.78 -9.31 -29.96
C ILE A 32 -4.19 -9.62 -28.58
N VAL A 33 -4.40 -10.84 -28.04
CA VAL A 33 -3.89 -11.25 -26.73
C VAL A 33 -2.36 -11.22 -26.68
N GLY A 34 -1.68 -11.63 -27.76
CA GLY A 34 -0.22 -11.53 -27.89
C GLY A 34 0.28 -10.08 -27.92
N GLY A 35 -0.41 -9.20 -28.65
CA GLY A 35 -0.12 -7.76 -28.64
C GLY A 35 -0.30 -7.14 -27.25
N LEU A 36 -1.38 -7.50 -26.53
CA LEU A 36 -1.64 -7.03 -25.16
C LEU A 36 -0.56 -7.51 -24.20
N HIS A 37 -0.15 -8.78 -24.29
CA HIS A 37 0.97 -9.32 -23.51
C HIS A 37 2.26 -8.53 -23.79
N SER A 38 2.58 -8.26 -25.05
CA SER A 38 3.78 -7.48 -25.43
C SER A 38 3.75 -6.06 -24.86
N ALA A 39 2.63 -5.35 -25.04
CA ALA A 39 2.42 -4.01 -24.48
C ALA A 39 2.56 -4.03 -22.95
N TRP A 40 1.87 -4.94 -22.26
CA TRP A 40 1.92 -5.00 -20.80
C TRP A 40 3.31 -5.34 -20.27
N CYS A 41 4.09 -6.19 -20.95
CA CYS A 41 5.49 -6.46 -20.61
C CYS A 41 6.37 -5.20 -20.77
N LEU A 42 6.16 -4.39 -21.81
CA LEU A 42 6.86 -3.10 -21.97
C LEU A 42 6.60 -2.18 -20.77
N PHE A 43 5.34 -1.98 -20.39
CA PHE A 43 4.98 -1.18 -19.21
C PHE A 43 5.52 -1.81 -17.90
N ASP A 44 5.51 -3.14 -17.76
CA ASP A 44 5.96 -3.85 -16.53
C ASP A 44 7.47 -3.73 -16.27
N VAL A 45 8.26 -3.62 -17.36
CA VAL A 45 9.73 -3.43 -17.32
C VAL A 45 10.09 -1.94 -17.16
N HIS A 46 9.51 -1.07 -17.98
CA HIS A 46 9.94 0.32 -18.08
C HIS A 46 9.23 1.26 -17.09
N SER A 47 8.03 0.89 -16.60
CA SER A 47 7.22 1.70 -15.67
C SER A 47 7.11 1.11 -14.25
N VAL A 48 6.62 1.95 -13.32
CA VAL A 48 6.30 1.57 -11.93
C VAL A 48 4.85 1.90 -11.59
N ASP A 49 4.29 2.92 -12.21
CA ASP A 49 2.96 3.50 -12.00
C ASP A 49 2.03 3.39 -13.24
N GLY A 50 2.58 2.98 -14.38
CA GLY A 50 1.87 2.88 -15.66
C GLY A 50 2.14 4.04 -16.62
N PHE A 51 3.09 4.93 -16.30
CA PHE A 51 3.56 5.98 -17.20
C PHE A 51 4.78 5.52 -18.02
N LEU A 52 4.80 5.81 -19.33
CA LEU A 52 5.94 5.63 -20.23
C LEU A 52 6.27 6.95 -20.93
N ASP A 53 7.37 7.57 -20.48
CA ASP A 53 7.91 8.83 -20.99
C ASP A 53 8.57 8.65 -22.37
N GLY A 54 8.28 9.55 -23.32
CA GLY A 54 8.87 9.54 -24.66
C GLY A 54 8.42 8.39 -25.58
N TYR A 55 7.31 7.71 -25.26
CA TYR A 55 6.70 6.71 -26.15
C TYR A 55 5.49 7.32 -26.85
N SER A 56 5.43 7.23 -28.18
CA SER A 56 4.22 7.53 -28.95
C SER A 56 3.39 6.26 -29.23
N PRO A 57 2.10 6.39 -29.61
CA PRO A 57 1.29 5.27 -30.07
C PRO A 57 1.91 4.49 -31.23
N GLU A 58 2.52 5.20 -32.17
CA GLU A 58 3.20 4.64 -33.35
C GLU A 58 4.46 3.89 -32.93
N THR A 59 5.22 4.43 -31.97
CA THR A 59 6.37 3.76 -31.34
C THR A 59 5.97 2.43 -30.68
N LEU A 60 4.80 2.39 -30.01
CA LEU A 60 4.27 1.17 -29.41
C LEU A 60 3.84 0.15 -30.48
N ASP A 61 3.21 0.60 -31.56
CA ASP A 61 2.79 -0.24 -32.68
C ASP A 61 3.98 -0.89 -33.41
N ASP A 62 5.05 -0.13 -33.63
CA ASP A 62 6.30 -0.61 -34.23
C ASP A 62 6.98 -1.66 -33.34
N LEU A 63 7.07 -1.42 -32.03
CA LEU A 63 7.62 -2.38 -31.06
C LEU A 63 6.83 -3.70 -30.98
N ILE A 64 5.52 -3.67 -31.23
CA ILE A 64 4.63 -4.84 -31.25
C ILE A 64 4.59 -5.50 -32.65
N GLY A 65 5.01 -4.78 -33.69
CA GLY A 65 4.83 -5.15 -35.09
C GLY A 65 3.35 -5.26 -35.46
N PHE A 66 2.51 -4.35 -34.97
CA PHE A 66 1.07 -4.36 -35.23
C PHE A 66 0.50 -2.93 -35.36
N PRO A 67 0.47 -2.37 -36.59
CA PRO A 67 -0.07 -1.03 -36.84
C PRO A 67 -1.53 -0.86 -36.39
N GLY A 68 -1.80 0.27 -35.72
CA GLY A 68 -3.11 0.65 -35.17
C GLY A 68 -3.42 0.06 -33.79
N PHE A 69 -2.54 -0.77 -33.22
CA PHE A 69 -2.82 -1.52 -32.00
C PHE A 69 -2.96 -0.63 -30.76
N ALA A 70 -2.09 0.37 -30.60
CA ALA A 70 -2.13 1.39 -29.56
C ALA A 70 -3.41 2.21 -29.63
N ARG A 71 -3.80 2.67 -30.84
CA ARG A 71 -5.06 3.38 -31.08
C ARG A 71 -6.28 2.50 -30.75
N ALA A 72 -6.22 1.19 -31.02
CA ALA A 72 -7.25 0.24 -30.61
C ALA A 72 -7.29 0.00 -29.08
N MET A 73 -6.14 0.00 -28.38
CA MET A 73 -6.08 -0.03 -26.92
C MET A 73 -6.68 1.24 -26.29
N MET A 74 -6.43 2.42 -26.88
CA MET A 74 -7.04 3.68 -26.46
C MET A 74 -8.56 3.67 -26.64
N ALA A 75 -9.05 3.23 -27.80
CA ALA A 75 -10.48 3.15 -28.09
C ALA A 75 -11.27 2.25 -27.13
N VAL A 76 -10.59 1.30 -26.46
CA VAL A 76 -11.19 0.47 -25.40
C VAL A 76 -10.85 0.93 -23.99
N GLY A 77 -10.13 2.05 -23.79
CA GLY A 77 -9.74 2.57 -22.47
C GLY A 77 -8.81 1.59 -21.73
N TRP A 78 -7.75 1.16 -22.40
CA TRP A 78 -6.62 0.40 -21.83
C TRP A 78 -5.26 1.08 -22.06
N LEU A 79 -5.26 2.18 -22.79
CA LEU A 79 -4.13 3.07 -23.03
C LEU A 79 -4.69 4.50 -23.12
N GLU A 80 -3.92 5.47 -22.68
CA GLU A 80 -4.20 6.91 -22.80
C GLU A 80 -2.90 7.59 -23.30
N GLU A 81 -3.03 8.71 -24.00
CA GLU A 81 -1.94 9.49 -24.58
C GLU A 81 -1.90 10.84 -23.84
N ASP A 82 -0.73 11.20 -23.30
CA ASP A 82 -0.50 12.44 -22.53
C ASP A 82 0.72 13.16 -23.12
N GLY A 83 0.48 14.01 -24.11
CA GLY A 83 1.52 14.68 -24.88
C GLY A 83 2.42 13.68 -25.62
N GLU A 84 3.70 13.61 -25.23
CA GLU A 84 4.71 12.70 -25.79
C GLU A 84 4.85 11.38 -25.00
N SER A 85 3.88 11.07 -24.12
CA SER A 85 3.91 9.92 -23.21
C SER A 85 2.67 9.03 -23.34
N LEU A 86 2.84 7.75 -23.01
CA LEU A 86 1.74 6.79 -22.90
C LEU A 86 1.44 6.45 -21.45
N VAL A 87 0.15 6.37 -21.13
CA VAL A 87 -0.36 6.04 -19.80
C VAL A 87 -1.24 4.79 -19.87
N MET A 88 -1.01 3.83 -18.99
CA MET A 88 -1.88 2.66 -18.82
C MET A 88 -2.85 2.90 -17.65
N PRO A 89 -4.10 3.33 -17.90
CA PRO A 89 -5.03 3.68 -16.83
C PRO A 89 -5.32 2.48 -15.92
N ARG A 90 -5.30 2.74 -14.61
CA ARG A 90 -5.51 1.73 -13.54
C ARG A 90 -4.47 0.60 -13.56
N PHE A 91 -3.22 0.91 -13.91
CA PHE A 91 -2.08 0.00 -14.00
C PHE A 91 -2.03 -1.07 -12.90
N GLU A 92 -2.00 -0.67 -11.63
CA GLU A 92 -1.97 -1.58 -10.46
C GLU A 92 -3.20 -2.52 -10.37
N ALA A 93 -4.37 -2.12 -10.88
CA ALA A 93 -5.57 -2.96 -10.89
C ALA A 93 -5.56 -4.03 -11.99
N HIS A 94 -4.71 -3.86 -13.02
CA HIS A 94 -4.61 -4.79 -14.15
C HIS A 94 -3.34 -5.65 -14.10
N ASN A 95 -2.17 -5.06 -13.82
CA ASN A 95 -0.89 -5.80 -13.77
C ASN A 95 -0.39 -6.13 -12.35
N GLY A 96 -0.93 -5.48 -11.32
CA GLY A 96 -0.41 -5.60 -9.95
C GLY A 96 0.97 -4.92 -9.79
N GLN A 97 1.74 -5.36 -8.79
CA GLN A 97 3.08 -4.82 -8.52
C GLN A 97 4.02 -5.10 -9.70
N SER A 98 4.62 -4.06 -10.30
CA SER A 98 5.41 -4.23 -11.53
C SER A 98 6.64 -5.14 -11.36
N ALA A 99 7.13 -5.74 -12.46
CA ALA A 99 8.35 -6.57 -12.47
C ALA A 99 9.52 -5.82 -11.86
N LYS A 100 9.75 -4.56 -12.25
CA LYS A 100 10.77 -3.68 -11.67
C LYS A 100 10.69 -3.59 -10.14
N ARG A 101 9.47 -3.51 -9.58
CA ARG A 101 9.23 -3.46 -8.13
C ARG A 101 9.39 -4.83 -7.46
N ARG A 102 8.92 -5.91 -8.11
CA ARG A 102 9.10 -7.30 -7.66
C ARG A 102 10.56 -7.73 -7.64
N ALA A 103 11.34 -7.39 -8.67
CA ALA A 103 12.76 -7.63 -8.77
C ALA A 103 13.52 -6.91 -7.64
N GLN A 104 13.22 -5.62 -7.40
CA GLN A 104 13.80 -4.88 -6.26
C GLN A 104 13.48 -5.52 -4.90
N ASP A 105 12.25 -5.99 -4.69
CA ASP A 105 11.87 -6.66 -3.43
C ASP A 105 12.44 -8.09 -3.32
N ALA A 106 12.62 -8.79 -4.43
CA ALA A 106 13.33 -10.08 -4.48
C ALA A 106 14.82 -9.91 -4.15
N ASP A 107 15.46 -8.87 -4.69
CA ASP A 107 16.85 -8.50 -4.41
C ASP A 107 17.02 -8.09 -2.94
N ARG A 108 16.14 -7.23 -2.40
CA ARG A 108 16.12 -6.89 -0.96
C ARG A 108 15.99 -8.14 -0.09
N LYS A 109 15.13 -9.10 -0.46
CA LYS A 109 14.97 -10.39 0.23
C LYS A 109 16.17 -11.33 0.04
N ARG A 110 16.88 -11.27 -1.09
CA ARG A 110 18.14 -12.03 -1.32
C ARG A 110 19.24 -11.48 -0.43
N VAL A 111 19.47 -10.16 -0.46
CA VAL A 111 20.45 -9.46 0.39
C VAL A 111 20.18 -9.75 1.87
N LYS A 112 18.93 -9.59 2.34
CA LYS A 112 18.57 -9.87 3.74
C LYS A 112 18.83 -11.33 4.14
N ARG A 113 18.55 -12.30 3.26
CA ARG A 113 18.84 -13.72 3.53
C ARG A 113 20.33 -14.03 3.58
N ASN A 114 21.14 -13.40 2.73
CA ASN A 114 22.60 -13.59 2.74
C ASN A 114 23.22 -13.01 4.03
N VAL A 115 22.82 -11.80 4.44
CA VAL A 115 23.29 -11.20 5.71
C VAL A 115 22.94 -12.10 6.91
N VAL A 116 21.70 -12.60 6.99
CA VAL A 116 21.30 -13.51 8.07
C VAL A 116 22.06 -14.85 8.03
N LYS A 117 22.39 -15.38 6.84
CA LYS A 117 23.20 -16.60 6.73
C LYS A 117 24.64 -16.39 7.21
N MET A 118 25.28 -15.27 6.89
CA MET A 118 26.64 -14.96 7.34
C MET A 118 26.69 -14.81 8.86
N SER A 119 25.76 -14.06 9.45
CA SER A 119 25.66 -13.91 10.91
C SER A 119 25.25 -15.19 11.64
N ALA A 120 24.70 -16.20 10.96
CA ALA A 120 24.37 -17.49 11.55
C ALA A 120 25.59 -18.42 11.62
N SER A 121 26.48 -18.40 10.63
CA SER A 121 27.73 -19.19 10.66
C SER A 121 28.73 -18.68 11.70
N GLU A 122 28.78 -17.36 11.96
CA GLU A 122 29.67 -16.77 12.98
C GLU A 122 29.13 -16.97 14.42
N ALA A 123 27.86 -17.32 14.59
CA ALA A 123 27.24 -17.49 15.90
C ALA A 123 27.51 -18.88 16.52
N ASP A 124 27.85 -19.89 15.70
CA ASP A 124 28.01 -21.29 16.15
C ASP A 124 29.42 -21.60 16.65
N GLU A 125 30.45 -20.83 16.25
CA GLU A 125 31.82 -20.98 16.77
C GLU A 125 32.03 -20.32 18.14
N MET A 126 31.19 -19.36 18.56
CA MET A 126 31.38 -18.59 19.80
C MET A 126 30.59 -19.13 21.00
N ARG A 127 30.70 -20.44 21.28
CA ARG A 127 30.22 -21.04 22.55
C ARG A 127 31.19 -22.01 23.21
N THR A 128 32.36 -21.51 23.60
CA THR A 128 32.90 -21.80 24.95
C THR A 128 34.03 -20.83 25.35
N ARG A 129 34.08 -20.56 26.67
CA ARG A 129 35.26 -20.20 27.49
C ARG A 129 35.53 -18.72 27.84
N GLU A 130 35.56 -18.51 29.16
CA GLU A 130 36.17 -17.49 30.02
C GLU A 130 36.30 -16.00 29.65
N GLU A 131 35.82 -15.21 30.60
CA GLU A 131 36.17 -13.83 30.91
C GLU A 131 37.70 -13.59 31.02
N LYS A 132 38.27 -12.73 30.16
CA LYS A 132 39.45 -11.92 30.52
C LYS A 132 39.59 -10.63 29.70
N ARG A 133 40.41 -9.73 30.23
CA ARG A 133 40.30 -8.27 30.08
C ARG A 133 41.56 -7.67 29.40
N ARG A 134 41.31 -6.87 28.35
CA ARG A 134 42.12 -5.76 27.77
C ARG A 134 43.34 -6.04 26.88
N GLU A 135 43.39 -5.23 25.80
CA GLU A 135 44.54 -4.52 25.18
C GLU A 135 45.71 -5.42 24.68
N ASP A 136 46.11 -5.43 23.39
CA ASP A 136 46.52 -4.28 22.56
C ASP A 136 46.73 -4.65 21.06
N ILE A 137 47.08 -3.65 20.19
CA ILE A 137 47.58 -3.73 18.79
C ILE A 137 46.51 -4.08 17.70
N LYS A 138 46.02 -3.18 16.79
CA LYS A 138 46.65 -2.32 15.73
C LYS A 138 47.29 -3.09 14.55
N ASP A 139 47.23 -2.72 13.28
CA ASP A 139 46.42 -1.79 12.44
C ASP A 139 46.55 -2.40 11.01
N ILE A 140 45.51 -2.54 10.17
CA ILE A 140 44.89 -1.64 9.15
C ILE A 140 43.74 -2.50 8.54
N ASP A 141 42.59 -2.06 7.99
CA ASP A 141 42.12 -0.82 7.32
C ASP A 141 40.71 -0.41 7.86
N PRO A 142 39.94 0.58 7.34
CA PRO A 142 38.90 1.21 8.13
C PRO A 142 37.54 0.47 8.15
N PRO A 143 36.81 0.53 9.29
CA PRO A 143 35.39 0.23 9.28
C PRO A 143 34.66 1.26 8.41
N ASN A 144 33.91 0.76 7.42
CA ASN A 144 32.94 1.55 6.67
C ASN A 144 32.07 2.31 7.70
N PRO A 145 32.00 3.66 7.67
CA PRO A 145 31.54 4.44 8.81
C PRO A 145 30.15 3.98 9.26
N PRO A 146 29.85 3.99 10.58
CA PRO A 146 28.54 3.59 11.09
C PRO A 146 27.47 4.29 10.28
N ARG A 147 26.75 3.53 9.46
CA ARG A 147 25.82 4.08 8.46
C ARG A 147 24.80 4.88 9.24
N ASP A 148 24.97 6.20 9.19
CA ASP A 148 24.44 7.11 10.20
C ASP A 148 22.99 6.74 10.44
N ARG A 149 22.66 6.31 11.67
CA ARG A 149 21.30 5.92 12.04
C ARG A 149 20.52 7.22 12.07
N LYS A 150 20.15 7.69 10.87
CA LYS A 150 19.50 8.98 10.59
C LYS A 150 18.53 9.19 11.72
N GLN A 151 18.86 10.15 12.60
CA GLN A 151 18.15 10.35 13.85
C GLN A 151 16.67 10.26 13.51
N VAL A 152 15.96 9.34 14.17
CA VAL A 152 14.54 9.12 13.90
C VAL A 152 13.87 10.42 14.29
N LYS A 153 13.66 11.30 13.30
CA LYS A 153 13.00 12.59 13.50
C LYS A 153 11.69 12.24 14.17
N GLN A 154 11.47 12.71 15.39
CA GLN A 154 10.21 12.49 16.07
C GLN A 154 9.25 13.57 15.58
N TYR A 155 8.02 13.20 15.27
CA TYR A 155 6.99 14.21 15.06
C TYR A 155 6.68 14.85 16.42
N PRO A 156 6.73 16.20 16.56
CA PRO A 156 6.43 16.84 17.85
C PRO A 156 4.97 16.60 18.22
N TYR A 157 4.73 16.04 19.40
CA TYR A 157 3.38 15.76 19.86
C TYR A 157 2.72 17.01 20.42
N PRO A 158 1.47 17.33 20.03
CA PRO A 158 0.72 18.44 20.61
C PRO A 158 0.32 18.12 22.05
N GLU A 159 0.18 19.14 22.90
CA GLU A 159 -0.15 18.97 24.34
C GLU A 159 -1.50 18.25 24.57
N GLN A 160 -2.42 18.33 23.60
CA GLN A 160 -3.72 17.68 23.64
C GLN A 160 -3.64 16.15 23.35
N LEU A 161 -2.47 15.61 23.03
CA LEU A 161 -2.27 14.17 22.84
C LEU A 161 -1.94 13.47 24.15
N ASN A 162 -2.72 12.45 24.49
CA ASN A 162 -2.35 11.44 25.48
C ASN A 162 -1.21 10.57 24.90
N ALA A 163 0.04 10.93 25.23
CA ALA A 163 1.22 10.22 24.76
C ALA A 163 1.20 8.71 25.09
N SER A 164 0.66 8.32 26.26
CA SER A 164 0.56 6.92 26.65
C SER A 164 -0.43 6.14 25.78
N ALA A 165 -1.59 6.72 25.44
CA ALA A 165 -2.54 6.12 24.50
C ALA A 165 -1.92 5.97 23.10
N TRP A 166 -1.16 6.98 22.65
CA TRP A 166 -0.48 6.94 21.36
C TRP A 166 0.64 5.89 21.30
N ASP A 167 1.42 5.74 22.38
CA ASP A 167 2.44 4.70 22.49
C ASP A 167 1.84 3.29 22.51
N GLU A 168 0.72 3.08 23.21
CA GLU A 168 -0.03 1.81 23.21
C GLU A 168 -0.54 1.47 21.79
N TRP A 169 -1.08 2.45 21.06
CA TRP A 169 -1.50 2.29 19.67
C TRP A 169 -0.33 1.94 18.74
N LYS A 170 0.83 2.61 18.87
CA LYS A 170 2.04 2.30 18.08
C LYS A 170 2.55 0.89 18.36
N ARG A 171 2.54 0.42 19.62
CA ARG A 171 2.93 -0.95 20.00
C ARG A 171 2.01 -1.98 19.35
N TYR A 172 0.69 -1.82 19.51
CA TYR A 172 -0.29 -2.69 18.88
C TYR A 172 -0.13 -2.76 17.35
N ARG A 173 0.08 -1.62 16.68
CA ARG A 173 0.35 -1.60 15.22
C ARG A 173 1.61 -2.37 14.85
N ALA A 174 2.66 -2.31 15.68
CA ALA A 174 3.91 -3.04 15.44
C ALA A 174 3.74 -4.56 15.64
N GLU A 175 3.04 -4.98 16.70
CA GLU A 175 2.70 -6.38 17.00
C GLU A 175 1.85 -7.00 15.88
N MET A 176 0.82 -6.29 15.43
CA MET A 176 -0.04 -6.68 14.29
C MET A 176 0.64 -6.50 12.92
N ARG A 177 1.92 -6.10 12.89
CA ARG A 177 2.74 -5.89 11.69
C ARG A 177 2.10 -4.94 10.66
N PHE A 178 1.31 -3.97 11.14
CA PHE A 178 0.80 -2.90 10.30
C PHE A 178 1.93 -1.93 9.93
N LYS A 179 1.79 -1.24 8.80
CA LYS A 179 2.76 -0.22 8.39
C LYS A 179 2.83 0.87 9.46
N ALA A 180 4.03 1.12 9.98
CA ALA A 180 4.30 2.20 10.91
C ALA A 180 3.99 3.55 10.26
N TYR A 181 3.56 4.52 11.06
CA TYR A 181 3.45 5.90 10.61
C TYR A 181 4.84 6.45 10.30
N ALA A 182 4.95 7.24 9.23
CA ALA A 182 6.16 8.04 9.02
C ALA A 182 6.10 9.24 9.97
N PRO A 183 7.23 9.69 10.56
CA PRO A 183 7.24 10.85 11.43
C PRO A 183 7.19 12.14 10.61
N THR A 184 6.04 12.36 10.00
CA THR A 184 5.70 13.50 9.17
C THR A 184 4.28 13.92 9.52
N GLU A 185 4.00 15.20 9.33
CA GLU A 185 2.66 15.77 9.55
C GLU A 185 1.57 15.04 8.76
N ARG A 186 1.86 14.67 7.50
CA ARG A 186 0.95 13.91 6.63
C ARG A 186 0.74 12.44 7.02
N SER A 187 1.39 11.92 8.07
CA SER A 187 1.30 10.50 8.45
C SER A 187 1.09 10.30 9.95
N GLU A 188 2.11 10.53 10.79
CA GLU A 188 1.95 10.47 12.25
C GLU A 188 1.11 11.63 12.76
N GLY A 189 1.36 12.86 12.28
CA GLY A 189 0.59 14.05 12.68
C GLY A 189 -0.90 13.96 12.31
N ALA A 190 -1.23 13.50 11.11
CA ALA A 190 -2.60 13.33 10.65
C ALA A 190 -3.39 12.33 11.52
N ALA A 191 -2.78 11.21 11.91
CA ALA A 191 -3.41 10.21 12.76
C ALA A 191 -3.50 10.63 14.24
N ILE A 192 -2.55 11.45 14.72
CA ILE A 192 -2.65 12.14 16.01
C ILE A 192 -3.81 13.15 16.00
N THR A 193 -3.93 13.94 14.93
CA THR A 193 -5.02 14.92 14.76
C THR A 193 -6.38 14.22 14.69
N GLU A 194 -6.48 13.09 13.99
CA GLU A 194 -7.67 12.24 13.98
C GLU A 194 -8.05 11.76 15.38
N LEU A 195 -7.10 11.27 16.18
CA LEU A 195 -7.35 10.84 17.57
C LEU A 195 -7.81 12.00 18.48
N ILE A 196 -7.21 13.18 18.33
CA ILE A 196 -7.59 14.39 19.07
C ILE A 196 -9.01 14.82 18.69
N ASN A 197 -9.34 14.84 17.39
CA ASN A 197 -10.67 15.18 16.91
C ASN A 197 -11.74 14.19 17.42
N LEU A 198 -11.50 12.88 17.30
CA LEU A 198 -12.41 11.83 17.78
C LEU A 198 -12.62 11.84 19.30
N SER A 199 -11.67 12.37 20.07
CA SER A 199 -11.76 12.49 21.52
C SER A 199 -12.25 13.85 22.02
N GLY A 200 -12.40 14.84 21.14
CA GLY A 200 -12.57 16.24 21.53
C GLY A 200 -11.42 16.78 22.38
N GLY A 201 -10.19 16.27 22.17
CA GLY A 201 -9.01 16.59 22.98
C GLY A 201 -8.95 15.94 24.37
N ASN A 202 -9.97 15.18 24.78
CA ASN A 202 -9.99 14.55 26.10
C ASN A 202 -9.05 13.32 26.16
N HIS A 203 -8.02 13.38 27.01
CA HIS A 203 -6.99 12.35 27.15
C HIS A 203 -7.54 10.95 27.52
N GLU A 204 -8.60 10.87 28.32
CA GLU A 204 -9.20 9.60 28.73
C GLU A 204 -9.97 8.95 27.56
N ARG A 205 -10.74 9.76 26.81
CA ARG A 205 -11.43 9.30 25.59
C ARG A 205 -10.43 8.78 24.54
N GLN A 206 -9.26 9.40 24.40
CA GLN A 206 -8.20 8.88 23.50
C GLN A 206 -7.76 7.46 23.88
N MET A 207 -7.54 7.22 25.17
CA MET A 207 -7.18 5.90 25.70
C MET A 207 -8.31 4.87 25.44
N GLN A 208 -9.57 5.27 25.64
CA GLN A 208 -10.73 4.42 25.35
C GLN A 208 -10.85 4.10 23.84
N ILE A 209 -10.63 5.08 22.94
CA ILE A 209 -10.65 4.90 21.47
C ILE A 209 -9.59 3.89 21.02
N VAL A 210 -8.37 4.02 21.54
CA VAL A 210 -7.26 3.10 21.27
C VAL A 210 -7.62 1.69 21.72
N LYS A 211 -8.10 1.53 22.96
CA LYS A 211 -8.54 0.22 23.50
C LYS A 211 -9.69 -0.40 22.72
N GLN A 212 -10.68 0.39 22.30
CA GLN A 212 -11.77 -0.08 21.43
C GLN A 212 -11.21 -0.61 20.10
N SER A 213 -10.34 0.15 19.44
CA SER A 213 -9.77 -0.22 18.14
C SER A 213 -8.90 -1.47 18.22
N MET A 214 -8.12 -1.62 19.31
CA MET A 214 -7.35 -2.83 19.62
C MET A 214 -8.27 -4.04 19.85
N ALA A 215 -9.27 -3.91 20.72
CA ALA A 215 -10.21 -4.99 21.04
C ALA A 215 -11.08 -5.44 19.85
N LYS A 216 -11.24 -4.58 18.83
CA LYS A 216 -11.96 -4.90 17.58
C LYS A 216 -11.05 -5.29 16.41
N GLY A 217 -9.72 -5.36 16.60
CA GLY A 217 -8.78 -5.75 15.54
C GLY A 217 -8.63 -4.72 14.41
N TRP A 218 -8.99 -3.45 14.67
CA TRP A 218 -9.07 -2.41 13.64
C TRP A 218 -7.69 -1.85 13.24
N LYS A 219 -7.60 -1.37 12.00
CA LYS A 219 -6.39 -0.77 11.41
C LYS A 219 -6.32 0.76 11.52
N GLY A 220 -7.40 1.37 12.01
CA GLY A 220 -7.57 2.81 12.21
C GLY A 220 -8.23 3.10 13.56
N LEU A 221 -8.31 4.38 13.90
CA LEU A 221 -8.97 4.87 15.11
C LEU A 221 -10.37 5.33 14.72
N PHE A 222 -11.35 5.07 15.57
CA PHE A 222 -12.76 5.35 15.29
C PHE A 222 -13.46 5.85 16.55
N GLU A 223 -14.52 6.62 16.37
CA GLU A 223 -15.34 7.15 17.45
C GLU A 223 -15.77 6.05 18.43
N LEU A 224 -15.84 6.39 19.72
CA LEU A 224 -16.35 5.49 20.73
C LEU A 224 -17.78 5.12 20.40
N LYS A 225 -18.04 3.83 20.20
CA LYS A 225 -19.41 3.34 20.22
C LYS A 225 -19.88 3.45 21.65
N GLU A 226 -20.62 4.51 21.94
CA GLU A 226 -21.47 4.53 23.11
C GLU A 226 -22.27 3.23 23.11
N SER A 227 -22.05 2.40 24.13
CA SER A 227 -22.96 1.30 24.39
C SER A 227 -24.30 1.97 24.69
N LEU A 228 -25.19 2.01 23.69
CA LEU A 228 -26.54 2.53 23.83
C LEU A 228 -27.11 1.94 25.11
N THR A 229 -27.18 2.78 26.14
CA THR A 229 -27.96 2.52 27.35
C THR A 229 -29.32 2.08 26.85
N ARG A 230 -29.71 0.87 27.23
CA ARG A 230 -30.81 0.09 26.63
C ARG A 230 -31.90 1.04 26.15
N ARG A 231 -32.08 1.16 24.83
CA ARG A 231 -33.36 1.64 24.30
C ARG A 231 -34.38 0.64 24.81
N ASP A 232 -35.12 1.03 25.83
CA ASP A 232 -36.13 0.17 26.41
C ASP A 232 -37.22 0.01 25.36
N VAL A 233 -37.23 -1.16 24.71
CA VAL A 233 -38.21 -1.48 23.66
C VAL A 233 -39.63 -1.57 24.20
N ASN A 234 -39.81 -1.51 25.53
CA ASN A 234 -41.11 -1.41 26.21
C ASN A 234 -41.52 0.03 26.52
N ALA A 235 -40.70 1.04 26.20
CA ALA A 235 -41.09 2.45 26.28
C ALA A 235 -42.06 2.77 25.13
N ILE A 236 -43.32 2.38 25.31
CA ILE A 236 -44.42 2.70 24.39
C ILE A 236 -44.53 4.23 24.31
N SER A 237 -44.31 4.78 23.13
CA SER A 237 -44.55 6.19 22.85
C SER A 237 -46.02 6.51 23.11
N VAL A 238 -46.28 7.42 24.05
CA VAL A 238 -47.64 7.90 24.33
C VAL A 238 -48.23 8.45 23.03
N PRO A 239 -49.40 7.98 22.56
CA PRO A 239 -50.01 8.51 21.36
C PRO A 239 -50.34 9.99 21.56
N ASP A 240 -49.91 10.83 20.63
CA ASP A 240 -50.27 12.24 20.63
C ASP A 240 -51.77 12.37 20.33
N THR A 241 -52.55 12.71 21.37
CA THR A 241 -53.99 12.93 21.28
C THR A 241 -54.35 14.38 20.92
N SER A 242 -53.38 15.23 20.58
CA SER A 242 -53.66 16.60 20.17
C SER A 242 -54.25 16.65 18.75
N ILE A 243 -55.56 16.89 18.67
CA ILE A 243 -56.24 17.14 17.40
C ILE A 243 -55.91 18.57 16.95
N PRO A 244 -55.33 18.78 15.75
CA PRO A 244 -55.02 20.12 15.27
C PRO A 244 -56.28 20.99 15.13
N GLN A 245 -56.20 22.24 15.58
CA GLN A 245 -57.31 23.19 15.52
C GLN A 245 -57.73 23.46 14.06
N GLY A 246 -58.85 22.88 13.65
CA GLY A 246 -59.37 22.96 12.28
C GLY A 246 -59.82 21.62 11.71
N PHE A 247 -59.42 20.50 12.30
CA PHE A 247 -59.88 19.16 11.88
C PHE A 247 -61.33 18.92 12.35
N ARG A 248 -62.30 19.09 11.45
CA ARG A 248 -63.67 18.55 11.60
C ARG A 248 -63.78 17.31 10.72
N GLY A 249 -64.25 16.21 11.32
CA GLY A 249 -64.58 14.96 10.61
C GLY A 249 -65.90 15.04 9.85
#